data_AF-L8Y6J8-F1
#
_entry.id   AF-L8Y6J8-F1
#
_cell.length_a   1.000
_cell.length_b   1.000
_cell.length_c   1.000
_cell.angle_alpha   90.00
_cell.angle_beta   90.00
_cell.angle_gamma   90.00
#
_symmetry.space_group_name_H-M   'P 1'
#
loop_
_entity.id
_entity.type
_entity.pdbx_description
1 polymer ?
#
loop_
_entity_poly.entity_id
_entity_poly.type
_entity_poly.pdbx_seq_one_letter_code
_entity_poly.pdbx_strand_id
1 'polypeptide(L)'
;MAVGSALFSIVVPILARGHSSAHSTALCSLGYGTWYGSAFAQALLIACHACLAPKQGAGQVSGHTLWLTVGLWGMAALLGLPIALDSNSSQGRCTVTSSWDLEPLHHTHIVVCFAVFVLLPLGLLGAKGLMTALGRGPGPSVGILWIWFIFWWPHGVLLVVDSLVRARVLLLQTCLAQQALDVLLHLAEALAILHCVAGPLLLALFCHRATRTSFSSQPLPARWSHQDTLGGKS
;
A
#
# COMPACT_ATOMS: atom_id res chain seq x y z
N MET A 1 3.42 -2.49 7.53
CA MET A 1 2.13 -3.02 7.02
C MET A 1 1.03 -2.95 8.07
N ALA A 2 1.09 -3.72 9.17
CA ALA A 2 0.04 -3.73 10.20
C ALA A 2 -0.24 -2.36 10.83
N VAL A 3 0.81 -1.60 11.18
CA VAL A 3 0.67 -0.22 11.70
C VAL A 3 -0.08 0.68 10.72
N GLY A 4 0.21 0.57 9.41
CA GLY A 4 -0.50 1.32 8.37
C GLY A 4 -1.99 0.96 8.32
N SER A 5 -2.32 -0.34 8.37
CA SER A 5 -3.72 -0.79 8.37
C SER A 5 -4.47 -0.36 9.64
N ALA A 6 -3.79 -0.31 10.79
CA ALA A 6 -4.38 0.16 12.05
C ALA A 6 -4.67 1.67 12.00
N LEU A 7 -3.67 2.47 11.59
CA LEU A 7 -3.85 3.93 11.42
C LEU A 7 -4.97 4.26 10.45
N PHE A 8 -5.03 3.53 9.33
CA PHE A 8 -6.11 3.65 8.37
C PHE A 8 -7.47 3.33 9.01
N SER A 9 -7.60 2.19 9.68
CA SER A 9 -8.88 1.74 10.26
C SER A 9 -9.43 2.71 11.31
N ILE A 10 -8.54 3.38 12.06
CA ILE A 10 -8.92 4.36 13.08
C ILE A 10 -9.57 5.61 12.45
N VAL A 11 -9.14 6.02 11.26
CA VAL A 11 -9.65 7.24 10.62
C VAL A 11 -10.89 7.02 9.76
N VAL A 12 -11.20 5.78 9.36
CA VAL A 12 -12.39 5.46 8.55
C VAL A 12 -13.70 5.97 9.18
N PRO A 13 -14.00 5.75 10.49
CA PRO A 13 -15.23 6.25 11.09
C PRO A 13 -15.33 7.78 11.10
N ILE A 14 -14.20 8.48 11.17
CA ILE A 14 -14.13 9.95 11.17
C ILE A 14 -14.44 10.50 9.78
N LEU A 15 -13.97 9.81 8.74
CA LEU A 15 -14.13 10.20 7.34
C LEU A 15 -15.39 9.64 6.68
N ALA A 16 -16.13 8.74 7.36
CA ALA A 16 -17.31 8.10 6.82
C ALA A 16 -18.39 9.13 6.46
N ARG A 17 -18.71 9.23 5.16
CA ARG A 17 -19.77 10.09 4.63
C ARG A 17 -21.13 9.56 5.13
N GLY A 18 -21.73 10.27 6.09
CA GLY A 18 -23.04 9.91 6.64
C GLY A 18 -23.20 10.22 8.13
N HIS A 19 -22.10 10.42 8.85
CA HIS A 19 -22.15 10.84 10.25
C HIS A 19 -22.04 12.36 10.34
N SER A 20 -23.16 13.05 10.63
CA SER A 20 -23.22 14.52 10.81
C SER A 20 -22.64 14.96 12.16
N SER A 21 -21.43 14.52 12.47
CA SER A 21 -20.68 15.05 13.61
C SER A 21 -19.99 16.33 13.14
N ALA A 22 -20.14 17.40 13.92
CA ALA A 22 -19.45 18.67 13.70
C ALA A 22 -17.93 18.50 13.90
N HIS A 23 -17.27 17.87 12.93
CA HIS A 23 -15.83 17.70 12.93
C HIS A 23 -15.16 19.04 12.61
N SER A 24 -14.10 19.37 13.35
CA SER A 24 -13.26 20.51 13.05
C SER A 24 -12.45 20.27 11.78
N THR A 25 -12.13 21.35 11.05
CA THR A 25 -11.21 21.33 9.89
C THR A 25 -9.92 20.56 10.18
N ALA A 26 -9.36 20.73 11.38
CA ALA A 26 -8.14 20.04 11.82
C ALA A 26 -8.32 18.51 11.89
N LEU A 27 -9.47 18.02 12.38
CA LEU A 27 -9.75 16.59 12.43
C LEU A 27 -9.92 15.99 11.02
N CYS A 28 -10.57 16.72 10.11
CA CYS A 28 -10.66 16.30 8.70
C CYS A 28 -9.28 16.26 8.04
N SER A 29 -8.46 17.29 8.25
CA SER A 29 -7.08 17.40 7.75
C SER A 29 -6.20 16.25 8.23
N LEU A 30 -6.21 16.00 9.54
CA LEU A 30 -5.47 14.89 10.13
C LEU A 30 -6.00 13.53 9.66
N GLY A 31 -7.32 13.40 9.50
CA GLY A 31 -7.96 12.19 9.00
C GLY A 31 -7.48 11.86 7.58
N TYR A 32 -7.61 12.79 6.64
CA TYR A 32 -7.16 12.59 5.25
C TYR A 32 -5.65 12.41 5.14
N GLY A 33 -4.87 13.19 5.89
CA GLY A 33 -3.42 13.06 5.93
C GLY A 33 -2.96 11.69 6.45
N THR A 34 -3.57 11.20 7.53
CA THR A 34 -3.30 9.86 8.08
C THR A 34 -3.75 8.77 7.12
N TRP A 35 -4.91 8.95 6.48
CA TRP A 35 -5.47 8.01 5.53
C TRP A 35 -4.53 7.78 4.33
N TYR A 36 -4.19 8.85 3.59
CA TYR A 36 -3.31 8.74 2.44
C TYR A 36 -1.85 8.50 2.82
N GLY A 37 -1.36 9.12 3.90
CA GLY A 37 0.01 8.92 4.38
C GLY A 37 0.29 7.46 4.77
N SER A 38 -0.66 6.80 5.46
CA SER A 38 -0.52 5.38 5.78
C SER A 38 -0.54 4.49 4.53
N ALA A 39 -1.40 4.80 3.55
CA ALA A 39 -1.47 4.10 2.28
C ALA A 39 -0.16 4.24 1.47
N PHE A 40 0.38 5.45 1.37
CA PHE A 40 1.65 5.69 0.68
C PHE A 40 2.80 4.97 1.37
N ALA A 41 2.84 4.95 2.71
CA ALA A 41 3.86 4.22 3.46
C ALA A 41 3.80 2.72 3.14
N GLN A 42 2.61 2.14 3.10
CA GLN A 42 2.40 0.75 2.71
C GLN A 42 2.87 0.48 1.28
N ALA A 43 2.47 1.30 0.31
CA ALA A 43 2.87 1.17 -1.09
C ALA A 43 4.39 1.15 -1.27
N LEU A 44 5.06 2.13 -0.66
CA LEU A 44 6.51 2.30 -0.73
C LEU A 44 7.25 1.13 -0.06
N LEU A 45 6.75 0.65 1.09
CA LEU A 45 7.32 -0.53 1.75
C LEU A 45 7.19 -1.79 0.89
N ILE A 46 6.04 -1.99 0.24
CA ILE A 46 5.83 -3.14 -0.66
C ILE A 46 6.77 -3.05 -1.85
N ALA A 47 6.87 -1.89 -2.50
CA ALA A 47 7.77 -1.67 -3.62
C ALA A 47 9.24 -1.87 -3.23
N CYS A 48 9.65 -1.34 -2.08
CA CYS A 48 11.00 -1.54 -1.56
C CYS A 48 11.27 -3.02 -1.28
N HIS A 49 10.33 -3.75 -0.68
CA HIS A 49 10.47 -5.17 -0.42
C HIS A 49 10.54 -5.98 -1.72
N ALA A 50 9.76 -5.62 -2.74
CA ALA A 50 9.82 -6.23 -4.07
C ALA A 50 11.20 -6.06 -4.73
N CYS A 51 11.81 -4.89 -4.59
CA CYS A 51 13.14 -4.58 -5.13
C CYS A 51 14.30 -5.22 -4.36
N LEU A 52 14.16 -5.35 -3.03
CA LEU A 52 15.23 -5.84 -2.16
C LEU A 52 15.21 -7.36 -1.99
N ALA A 53 14.04 -8.02 -2.04
CA ALA A 53 13.93 -9.46 -1.85
C ALA A 53 14.84 -10.31 -2.76
N PRO A 54 15.04 -9.98 -4.05
CA PRO A 54 15.99 -10.73 -4.90
C PRO A 54 17.47 -10.52 -4.55
N LYS A 55 17.80 -9.43 -3.83
CA LYS A 55 19.18 -9.01 -3.52
C LYS A 55 19.64 -9.42 -2.13
N GLN A 56 18.71 -9.67 -1.22
CA GLN A 56 19.02 -10.08 0.14
C GLN A 56 19.21 -11.60 0.19
N GLY A 57 20.46 -12.04 0.41
CA GLY A 57 20.74 -13.43 0.76
C GLY A 57 20.10 -13.79 2.10
N ALA A 58 19.84 -15.09 2.33
CA ALA A 58 19.25 -15.59 3.56
C ALA A 58 20.11 -15.20 4.79
N GLY A 59 19.66 -14.20 5.56
CA GLY A 59 20.21 -13.94 6.90
C GLY A 59 20.65 -12.51 7.23
N GLN A 60 20.69 -11.57 6.28
CA GLN A 60 21.23 -10.23 6.59
C GLN A 60 20.15 -9.16 6.74
N VAL A 61 19.55 -9.08 7.93
CA VAL A 61 18.70 -7.94 8.33
C VAL A 61 19.55 -6.99 9.19
N SER A 62 20.16 -6.01 8.53
CA SER A 62 20.96 -4.95 9.17
C SER A 62 20.07 -3.82 9.71
N GLY A 63 20.54 -3.07 10.71
CA GLY A 63 19.90 -1.84 11.23
C GLY A 63 19.60 -0.78 10.15
N HIS A 64 20.21 -0.91 8.96
CA HIS A 64 19.87 -0.14 7.77
C HIS A 64 18.39 -0.28 7.34
N THR A 65 17.77 -1.45 7.56
CA THR A 65 16.36 -1.68 7.22
C THR A 65 15.41 -0.84 8.08
N LEU A 66 15.78 -0.58 9.34
CA LEU A 66 14.99 0.27 10.24
C LEU A 66 15.01 1.73 9.78
N TRP A 67 16.20 2.28 9.52
CA TRP A 67 16.36 3.64 9.00
C TRP A 67 15.63 3.85 7.68
N LEU A 68 15.73 2.88 6.77
CA LEU A 68 15.02 2.91 5.51
C LEU A 68 13.49 2.91 5.73
N THR A 69 12.99 2.10 6.67
CA THR A 69 11.57 2.08 7.02
C THR A 69 11.12 3.43 7.55
N VAL A 70 11.84 4.01 8.52
CA VAL A 70 11.53 5.34 9.08
C VAL A 70 11.55 6.41 7.99
N GLY A 71 12.55 6.39 7.11
CA GLY A 71 12.63 7.28 5.95
C GLY A 71 11.41 7.15 5.03
N LEU A 72 10.99 5.94 4.70
CA LEU A 72 9.81 5.71 3.86
C LEU A 72 8.51 6.22 4.51
N TRP A 73 8.36 6.07 5.82
CA TRP A 73 7.23 6.66 6.54
C TRP A 73 7.27 8.18 6.55
N GLY A 74 8.44 8.78 6.74
CA GLY A 74 8.62 10.23 6.64
C GLY A 74 8.27 10.77 5.25
N MET A 75 8.75 10.10 4.20
CA MET A 75 8.40 10.44 2.82
C MET A 75 6.90 10.29 2.56
N ALA A 76 6.28 9.22 3.05
CA ALA A 76 4.85 9.02 2.91
C ALA A 76 4.01 10.09 3.62
N ALA A 77 4.44 10.54 4.81
CA ALA A 77 3.79 11.65 5.50
C ALA A 77 3.90 12.95 4.70
N LEU A 78 5.07 13.22 4.10
CA LEU A 78 5.26 14.37 3.22
C LEU A 78 4.37 14.30 1.97
N LEU A 79 4.25 13.12 1.36
CA LEU A 79 3.36 12.88 0.22
C LEU A 79 1.87 13.02 0.58
N GLY A 80 1.49 12.81 1.84
CA GLY A 80 0.14 13.03 2.37
C GLY A 80 -0.16 14.49 2.73
N LEU A 81 0.83 15.37 2.71
CA LEU A 81 0.65 16.78 3.10
C LEU A 81 -0.31 17.55 2.18
N PRO A 82 -0.26 17.42 0.83
CA PRO A 82 -1.13 18.19 -0.05
C PRO A 82 -2.62 17.98 0.25
N ILE A 83 -3.03 16.72 0.48
CA ILE A 83 -4.43 16.39 0.79
C ILE A 83 -4.85 16.80 2.20
N ALA A 84 -3.92 16.75 3.17
CA ALA A 84 -4.20 17.20 4.53
C ALA A 84 -4.52 18.70 4.53
N LEU A 85 -3.75 19.50 3.79
CA LEU A 85 -3.92 20.95 3.68
C LEU A 85 -5.10 21.36 2.80
N ASP A 86 -5.46 20.55 1.80
CA ASP A 86 -6.59 20.81 0.89
C ASP A 86 -7.96 20.44 1.48
N SER A 87 -8.00 19.75 2.62
CA SER A 87 -9.26 19.29 3.22
C SER A 87 -9.87 20.28 4.22
N ASN A 88 -11.18 20.42 4.19
CA ASN A 88 -11.92 21.30 5.09
C ASN A 88 -13.22 20.65 5.60
N SER A 89 -13.78 21.20 6.67
CA SER A 89 -15.10 20.82 7.17
C SER A 89 -16.14 21.81 6.65
N SER A 90 -17.06 21.36 5.79
CA SER A 90 -18.19 22.18 5.32
C SER A 90 -19.50 21.48 5.72
N GLN A 91 -20.39 22.18 6.43
CA GLN A 91 -21.70 21.67 6.85
C GLN A 91 -21.63 20.33 7.64
N GLY A 92 -20.65 20.17 8.53
CA GLY A 92 -20.49 18.95 9.33
C GLY A 92 -20.04 17.71 8.54
N ARG A 93 -19.54 17.90 7.32
CA ARG A 93 -18.92 16.86 6.49
C ARG A 93 -17.48 17.24 6.17
N CYS A 94 -16.57 16.26 6.24
CA CYS A 94 -15.23 16.42 5.71
C CYS A 94 -15.30 16.39 4.18
N THR A 95 -14.88 17.48 3.54
CA THR A 95 -14.84 17.61 2.09
C THR A 95 -13.44 18.09 1.69
N VAL A 96 -12.99 17.67 0.51
CA VAL A 96 -11.78 18.22 -0.09
C VAL A 96 -12.20 19.54 -0.74
N THR A 97 -11.56 20.64 -0.34
CA THR A 97 -12.02 22.00 -0.66
C THR A 97 -11.71 22.31 -2.12
N SER A 98 -12.71 22.28 -2.99
CA SER A 98 -12.58 22.72 -4.40
C SER A 98 -12.61 24.25 -4.52
N SER A 99 -11.92 24.99 -3.65
CA SER A 99 -11.73 26.43 -3.82
C SER A 99 -10.52 26.69 -4.72
N TRP A 100 -10.70 27.53 -5.73
CA TRP A 100 -9.70 27.87 -6.76
C TRP A 100 -8.32 28.28 -6.20
N ASP A 101 -8.25 28.73 -4.94
CA ASP A 101 -7.00 29.12 -4.27
C ASP A 101 -6.07 27.94 -3.87
N LEU A 102 -6.57 26.69 -3.83
CA LEU A 102 -5.79 25.49 -3.48
C LEU A 102 -5.66 24.46 -4.63
N GLU A 103 -5.99 24.86 -5.86
CA GLU A 103 -5.85 24.03 -7.07
C GLU A 103 -4.49 23.29 -7.19
N PRO A 104 -3.32 23.92 -6.93
CA PRO A 104 -2.04 23.23 -7.04
C PRO A 104 -1.87 22.10 -6.01
N LEU A 105 -2.45 22.20 -4.81
CA LEU A 105 -2.38 21.12 -3.82
C LEU A 105 -3.21 19.93 -4.25
N HIS A 106 -4.41 20.19 -4.77
CA HIS A 106 -5.28 19.16 -5.33
C HIS A 106 -4.60 18.40 -6.48
N HIS A 107 -4.05 19.12 -7.46
CA HIS A 107 -3.31 18.51 -8.57
C HIS A 107 -2.09 17.73 -8.10
N THR A 108 -1.33 18.27 -7.15
CA THR A 108 -0.18 17.57 -6.56
C THR A 108 -0.63 16.26 -5.92
N HIS A 109 -1.74 16.25 -5.18
CA HIS A 109 -2.28 15.03 -4.60
C HIS A 109 -2.66 14.00 -5.67
N ILE A 110 -3.35 14.41 -6.74
CA ILE A 110 -3.71 13.51 -7.85
C ILE A 110 -2.46 12.92 -8.51
N VAL A 111 -1.44 13.74 -8.77
CA VAL A 111 -0.17 13.28 -9.35
C VAL A 111 0.53 12.28 -8.44
N VAL A 112 0.56 12.52 -7.13
CA VAL A 112 1.12 11.60 -6.14
C VAL A 112 0.34 10.28 -6.13
N CYS A 113 -0.99 10.32 -6.10
CA CYS A 113 -1.85 9.13 -6.17
C CYS A 113 -1.62 8.34 -7.45
N PHE A 114 -1.52 9.01 -8.60
CA PHE A 114 -1.19 8.37 -9.88
C PHE A 114 0.19 7.70 -9.84
N ALA A 115 1.20 8.42 -9.36
CA ALA A 115 2.56 7.90 -9.28
C ALA A 115 2.64 6.67 -8.37
N VAL A 116 2.03 6.72 -7.19
CA VAL A 116 2.15 5.67 -6.17
C VAL A 116 1.21 4.48 -6.42
N PHE A 117 -0.03 4.71 -6.84
CA PHE A 117 -1.01 3.63 -7.00
C PHE A 117 -1.05 3.03 -8.40
N VAL A 118 -0.56 3.75 -9.42
CA VAL A 118 -0.64 3.30 -10.82
C VAL A 118 0.75 3.12 -11.43
N LEU A 119 1.58 4.16 -11.46
CA LEU A 119 2.89 4.08 -12.12
C LEU A 119 3.87 3.18 -11.37
N LEU A 120 3.89 3.20 -10.05
CA LEU A 120 4.78 2.37 -9.23
C LEU A 120 4.55 0.87 -9.45
N PRO A 121 3.32 0.31 -9.34
CA PRO A 121 3.11 -1.11 -9.63
C PRO A 121 3.36 -1.46 -11.11
N LEU A 122 2.99 -0.60 -12.05
CA LEU A 122 3.27 -0.82 -13.48
C LEU A 122 4.77 -0.83 -13.77
N GLY A 123 5.53 0.11 -13.20
CA GLY A 123 6.99 0.17 -13.28
C GLY A 123 7.64 -1.06 -12.63
N LEU A 124 7.08 -1.50 -11.50
CA LEU A 124 7.22 -2.82 -10.87
C LEU A 124 7.33 -3.98 -11.87
N LEU A 125 6.20 -4.19 -12.54
CA LEU A 125 6.00 -5.28 -13.50
C LEU A 125 6.83 -5.08 -14.76
N GLY A 126 6.90 -3.85 -15.25
CA GLY A 126 7.68 -3.48 -16.43
C GLY A 126 9.17 -3.74 -16.23
N ALA A 127 9.74 -3.35 -15.09
CA ALA A 127 11.13 -3.62 -14.75
C ALA A 127 11.41 -5.13 -14.65
N LYS A 128 10.49 -5.90 -14.04
CA LYS A 128 10.61 -7.36 -13.99
C LYS A 128 10.58 -7.98 -15.40
N GLY A 129 9.64 -7.58 -16.24
CA GLY A 129 9.52 -8.05 -17.61
C GLY A 129 10.75 -7.70 -18.45
N LEU A 130 11.23 -6.45 -18.33
CA LEU A 130 12.41 -5.98 -19.03
C LEU A 130 13.68 -6.73 -18.59
N MET A 131 13.89 -6.91 -17.30
CA MET A 131 15.04 -7.69 -16.79
C MET A 131 14.99 -9.14 -17.25
N THR A 132 13.79 -9.74 -17.28
CA THR A 132 13.59 -11.10 -17.78
C THR A 132 13.90 -11.19 -19.28
N ALA A 133 13.40 -10.25 -20.08
CA ALA A 133 13.65 -10.20 -21.53
C ALA A 133 15.12 -9.96 -21.88
N LEU A 134 15.82 -9.14 -21.09
CA LEU A 134 17.25 -8.86 -21.26
C LEU A 134 18.16 -9.95 -20.66
N GLY A 135 17.61 -10.99 -20.04
CA GLY A 135 18.39 -12.02 -19.31
C GLY A 135 19.19 -11.45 -18.14
N ARG A 136 18.85 -10.26 -17.63
CA ARG A 136 19.66 -9.49 -16.68
C ARG A 136 19.24 -9.78 -15.24
N GLY A 137 19.56 -10.98 -14.78
CA GLY A 137 19.41 -11.41 -13.38
C GLY A 137 17.96 -11.43 -12.84
N PRO A 138 17.78 -11.73 -11.54
CA PRO A 138 16.45 -11.77 -10.94
C PRO A 138 15.90 -10.35 -10.73
N GLY A 139 14.84 -10.02 -11.47
CA GLY A 139 14.11 -8.74 -11.34
C GLY A 139 13.24 -8.66 -10.06
N PRO A 140 12.47 -7.57 -9.89
CA PRO A 140 11.62 -7.36 -8.72
C PRO A 140 10.72 -8.57 -8.40
N SER A 141 10.64 -8.92 -7.12
CA SER A 141 9.82 -10.05 -6.66
C SER A 141 8.34 -9.67 -6.61
N VAL A 142 7.49 -10.58 -7.09
CA VAL A 142 6.02 -10.44 -7.01
C VAL A 142 5.54 -11.44 -5.97
N GLY A 143 5.25 -10.95 -4.77
CA GLY A 143 4.75 -11.74 -3.66
C GLY A 143 3.31 -11.37 -3.28
N ILE A 144 2.78 -12.01 -2.24
CA ILE A 144 1.40 -11.82 -1.77
C ILE A 144 1.04 -10.37 -1.41
N LEU A 145 2.05 -9.56 -1.05
CA LEU A 145 1.89 -8.14 -0.75
C LEU A 145 1.38 -7.31 -1.95
N TRP A 146 1.53 -7.80 -3.18
CA TRP A 146 0.98 -7.15 -4.37
C TRP A 146 -0.54 -7.08 -4.40
N ILE A 147 -1.22 -7.93 -3.63
CA ILE A 147 -2.68 -7.85 -3.46
C ILE A 147 -3.10 -6.46 -2.96
N TRP A 148 -2.25 -5.79 -2.17
CA TRP A 148 -2.51 -4.42 -1.74
C TRP A 148 -2.68 -3.47 -2.94
N PHE A 149 -1.83 -3.56 -3.97
CA PHE A 149 -1.97 -2.73 -5.18
C PHE A 149 -3.27 -3.04 -5.92
N ILE A 150 -3.76 -4.28 -5.91
CA ILE A 150 -5.02 -4.65 -6.55
C ILE A 150 -6.21 -3.91 -5.90
N PHE A 151 -6.21 -3.75 -4.57
CA PHE A 151 -7.26 -3.01 -3.88
C PHE A 151 -7.20 -1.49 -4.13
N TRP A 152 -5.99 -0.94 -4.28
CA TRP A 152 -5.76 0.51 -4.39
C TRP A 152 -5.71 1.04 -5.83
N TRP A 153 -5.39 0.20 -6.79
CA TRP A 153 -5.27 0.59 -8.18
C TRP A 153 -6.56 1.20 -8.73
N PRO A 154 -7.77 0.59 -8.55
CA PRO A 154 -9.01 1.17 -9.07
C PRO A 154 -9.24 2.59 -8.55
N HIS A 155 -8.94 2.85 -7.28
CA HIS A 155 -9.05 4.17 -6.67
C HIS A 155 -8.11 5.18 -7.34
N GLY A 156 -6.84 4.83 -7.52
CA GLY A 156 -5.86 5.68 -8.20
C GLY A 156 -6.22 6.01 -9.65
N VAL A 157 -6.70 5.03 -10.42
CA VAL A 157 -7.12 5.25 -11.82
C VAL A 157 -8.35 6.14 -11.90
N LEU A 158 -9.38 5.85 -11.10
CA LEU A 158 -10.64 6.60 -11.17
C LEU A 158 -10.47 8.04 -10.69
N LEU A 159 -9.60 8.30 -9.70
CA LEU A 159 -9.23 9.67 -9.31
C LEU A 159 -8.62 10.46 -10.47
N VAL A 160 -7.71 9.84 -11.24
CA VAL A 160 -7.10 10.51 -12.40
C VAL A 160 -8.12 10.74 -13.50
N VAL A 161 -9.00 9.77 -13.77
CA VAL A 161 -10.08 9.92 -14.75
C VAL A 161 -11.02 11.06 -14.35
N ASP A 162 -11.47 11.11 -13.10
CA ASP A 162 -12.31 12.20 -12.57
C ASP A 162 -11.62 13.57 -12.71
N SER A 163 -10.33 13.65 -12.39
CA SER A 163 -9.54 14.88 -12.58
C SER A 163 -9.44 15.31 -14.04
N LEU A 164 -9.20 14.36 -14.97
CA LEU A 164 -9.15 14.63 -16.41
C LEU A 164 -10.51 15.08 -16.96
N VAL A 165 -11.61 14.56 -16.42
CA VAL A 165 -12.97 14.99 -16.76
C VAL A 165 -13.24 16.40 -16.26
N ARG A 166 -12.86 16.71 -15.01
CA ARG A 166 -12.96 18.06 -14.45
C ARG A 166 -12.10 19.09 -15.21
N ALA A 167 -10.91 18.69 -15.64
CA ALA A 167 -10.02 19.49 -16.47
C ALA A 167 -10.50 19.63 -17.93
N ARG A 168 -11.66 19.04 -18.28
CA ARG A 168 -12.24 19.01 -19.64
C ARG A 168 -11.34 18.36 -20.70
N VAL A 169 -10.36 17.56 -20.28
CA VAL A 169 -9.50 16.78 -21.18
C VAL A 169 -10.26 15.55 -21.69
N LEU A 170 -11.05 14.90 -20.82
CA LEU A 170 -11.97 13.84 -21.16
C LEU A 170 -13.41 14.37 -21.09
N LEU A 171 -14.10 14.43 -22.24
CA LEU A 171 -15.48 14.90 -22.30
C LEU A 171 -16.44 13.73 -22.09
N LEU A 172 -17.02 13.63 -20.89
CA LEU A 172 -18.19 12.79 -20.65
C LEU A 172 -19.43 13.56 -21.15
N GLN A 173 -20.00 13.11 -22.26
CA GLN A 173 -21.09 13.81 -22.94
C GLN A 173 -22.46 13.60 -22.30
N THR A 174 -22.59 12.68 -21.35
CA THR A 174 -23.88 12.33 -20.73
C THR A 174 -23.82 12.41 -19.21
N CYS A 175 -24.92 12.88 -18.62
CA CYS A 175 -25.12 12.86 -17.16
C CYS A 175 -24.98 11.43 -16.60
N LEU A 176 -25.46 10.43 -17.35
CA LEU A 176 -25.37 9.02 -16.97
C LEU A 176 -23.91 8.53 -16.87
N ALA A 177 -23.03 8.95 -17.77
CA ALA A 177 -21.62 8.60 -17.69
C ALA A 177 -20.94 9.23 -16.47
N GLN A 178 -21.31 10.48 -16.13
CA GLN A 178 -20.74 11.18 -14.97
C GLN A 178 -21.23 10.55 -13.66
N GLN A 179 -22.53 10.22 -13.58
CA GLN A 179 -23.09 9.49 -12.45
C GLN A 179 -22.46 8.10 -12.28
N ALA A 180 -22.19 7.39 -13.38
CA ALA A 180 -21.50 6.10 -13.33
C ALA A 180 -20.07 6.25 -12.79
N LEU A 181 -19.34 7.31 -13.20
CA LEU A 181 -18.01 7.61 -12.70
C LEU A 181 -18.02 7.90 -11.18
N ASP A 182 -18.98 8.69 -10.69
CA ASP A 182 -19.13 8.99 -9.27
C ASP A 182 -19.39 7.71 -8.44
N VAL A 183 -20.27 6.83 -8.93
CA VAL A 183 -20.55 5.53 -8.28
C VAL A 183 -19.30 4.63 -8.28
N LEU A 184 -18.58 4.57 -9.40
CA LEU A 184 -17.34 3.80 -9.50
C LEU A 184 -16.26 4.32 -8.55
N LEU A 185 -16.13 5.64 -8.40
CA LEU A 185 -15.18 6.25 -7.47
C LEU A 185 -15.49 5.83 -6.03
N HIS A 186 -16.76 5.88 -5.61
CA HIS A 186 -17.18 5.42 -4.29
C HIS A 186 -16.95 3.93 -4.06
N LEU A 187 -17.20 3.10 -5.07
CA LEU A 187 -16.95 1.66 -4.98
C LEU A 187 -15.45 1.37 -4.87
N ALA A 188 -14.62 2.10 -5.61
CA ALA A 188 -13.17 1.96 -5.57
C ALA A 188 -12.58 2.43 -4.24
N GLU A 189 -13.13 3.50 -3.67
CA GLU A 189 -12.80 3.95 -2.31
C GLU A 189 -13.13 2.86 -1.27
N ALA A 190 -14.31 2.25 -1.36
CA ALA A 190 -14.70 1.15 -0.48
C ALA A 190 -13.83 -0.10 -0.68
N LEU A 191 -13.45 -0.41 -1.92
CA LEU A 191 -12.53 -1.50 -2.23
C LEU A 191 -11.14 -1.23 -1.65
N ALA A 192 -10.66 0.01 -1.73
CA ALA A 192 -9.43 0.42 -1.08
C ALA A 192 -9.55 0.23 0.44
N ILE A 193 -10.65 0.61 1.08
CA ILE A 193 -10.87 0.40 2.53
C ILE A 193 -10.84 -1.10 2.90
N LEU A 194 -11.37 -1.98 2.06
CA LEU A 194 -11.42 -3.43 2.31
C LEU A 194 -10.03 -4.06 2.52
N HIS A 195 -8.96 -3.42 2.02
CA HIS A 195 -7.58 -3.86 2.27
C HIS A 195 -7.24 -3.92 3.77
N CYS A 196 -7.94 -3.17 4.62
CA CYS A 196 -7.72 -3.16 6.07
C CYS A 196 -8.05 -4.49 6.73
N VAL A 197 -9.02 -5.22 6.18
CA VAL A 197 -9.39 -6.56 6.66
C VAL A 197 -8.56 -7.61 5.94
N ALA A 198 -8.43 -7.48 4.62
CA ALA A 198 -7.71 -8.47 3.81
C ALA A 198 -6.20 -8.52 4.12
N GLY A 199 -5.55 -7.37 4.29
CA GLY A 199 -4.09 -7.27 4.48
C GLY A 199 -3.56 -8.04 5.70
N PRO A 200 -4.09 -7.80 6.92
CA PRO A 200 -3.69 -8.55 8.11
C PRO A 200 -3.98 -10.04 8.02
N LEU A 201 -5.12 -10.43 7.43
CA LEU A 201 -5.47 -11.84 7.23
C LEU A 201 -4.50 -12.54 6.28
N LEU A 202 -4.15 -11.90 5.17
CA LEU A 202 -3.19 -12.42 4.20
C LEU A 202 -1.79 -12.55 4.80
N LEU A 203 -1.37 -11.57 5.62
CA LEU A 203 -0.10 -11.62 6.33
C LEU A 203 -0.11 -12.75 7.37
N ALA A 204 -1.17 -12.90 8.15
CA ALA A 204 -1.31 -13.97 9.13
C ALA A 204 -1.29 -15.35 8.47
N LEU A 205 -2.00 -15.52 7.35
CA LEU A 205 -2.00 -16.76 6.56
C LEU A 205 -0.62 -17.07 5.99
N PHE A 206 0.11 -16.05 5.52
CA PHE A 206 1.48 -16.21 5.05
C PHE A 206 2.43 -16.62 6.17
N CYS A 207 2.38 -15.94 7.32
CA CYS A 207 3.17 -16.29 8.49
C CYS A 207 2.88 -17.73 8.95
N HIS A 208 1.62 -18.13 9.01
CA HIS A 208 1.23 -19.50 9.37
C HIS A 208 1.73 -20.56 8.37
N ARG A 209 1.70 -20.26 7.06
CA ARG A 209 2.29 -21.14 6.05
C ARG A 209 3.81 -21.25 6.20
N ALA A 210 4.49 -20.13 6.41
CA ALA A 210 5.93 -20.08 6.59
C ALA A 210 6.39 -20.84 7.86
N THR A 211 5.65 -20.72 8.97
CA THR A 211 5.97 -21.49 10.19
C THR A 211 5.73 -22.98 10.02
N ARG A 212 4.67 -23.40 9.30
CA ARG A 212 4.45 -24.83 9.00
C ARG A 212 5.51 -25.43 8.09
N THR A 213 5.96 -24.70 7.06
CA THR A 213 7.02 -25.21 6.17
C THR A 213 8.34 -25.39 6.92
N SER A 214 8.67 -24.48 7.85
CA SER A 214 9.88 -24.59 8.69
C SER A 214 9.80 -25.75 9.69
N PHE A 215 8.61 -26.05 10.22
CA PHE A 215 8.39 -27.18 11.13
C PHE A 215 8.47 -28.54 10.43
N SER A 216 8.04 -28.62 9.16
CA SER A 216 8.11 -29.85 8.38
C SER A 216 9.52 -30.21 7.91
N SER A 217 10.46 -29.25 7.94
CA SER A 217 11.85 -29.45 7.53
C SER A 217 12.79 -29.87 8.66
N GLN A 218 12.29 -30.15 9.87
CA GLN A 218 13.14 -30.64 10.96
C GLN A 218 13.31 -32.17 10.82
N PRO A 219 14.52 -32.68 10.48
CA PRO A 219 14.76 -34.12 10.44
C PRO A 219 14.64 -34.70 11.84
N LEU A 220 13.99 -35.85 11.98
CA LEU A 220 14.05 -36.65 13.21
C LEU A 220 15.51 -36.79 13.64
N PRO A 221 15.85 -36.61 14.93
CA PRO A 221 17.19 -36.95 15.41
C PRO A 221 17.38 -38.45 15.23
N ALA A 222 18.24 -38.83 14.28
CA ALA A 222 18.71 -40.19 14.13
C ALA A 222 19.36 -40.61 15.45
N ARG A 223 18.67 -41.50 16.18
CA ARG A 223 19.16 -42.17 17.37
C ARG A 223 20.48 -42.86 17.02
N TRP A 224 21.58 -42.32 17.52
CA TRP A 224 22.91 -42.91 17.41
C TRP A 224 22.89 -44.32 18.02
N SER A 225 23.05 -45.33 17.16
CA SER A 225 23.42 -46.67 17.57
C SER A 225 24.92 -46.69 17.86
N HIS A 226 25.27 -46.72 19.15
CA HIS A 226 26.62 -46.97 19.64
C HIS A 226 27.02 -48.39 19.22
N GLN A 227 27.99 -48.52 18.31
CA GLN A 227 28.56 -49.80 17.92
C GLN A 227 30.03 -49.77 18.36
N ASP A 228 30.27 -50.30 19.57
CA ASP A 228 31.60 -50.47 20.12
C ASP A 228 32.39 -51.47 19.28
N THR A 229 33.39 -50.97 18.56
CA THR A 229 34.43 -51.79 17.93
C THR A 229 35.67 -51.71 18.83
N LEU A 230 35.81 -52.65 19.75
CA LEU A 230 36.99 -52.79 20.59
C LEU A 230 38.10 -53.46 19.76
N GLY A 231 39.03 -52.63 19.26
CA GLY A 231 40.28 -53.09 18.66
C GLY A 231 41.24 -53.58 19.74
N GLY A 232 41.88 -54.72 19.48
CA GLY A 232 42.76 -55.41 20.41
C GLY A 232 44.13 -54.74 20.65
N LYS A 233 44.81 -55.23 21.69
CA LYS A 233 46.26 -55.25 21.84
C LYS A 233 46.68 -56.28 22.91
N SER A 234 47.59 -57.16 22.50
CA SER A 234 48.46 -58.13 23.23
C SER A 234 48.09 -59.58 23.00
#